data_AF-A0A291QMG5-F1
#
_entry.id   AF-A0A291QMG5-F1
#
_cell.length_a   1.000
_cell.length_b   1.000
_cell.length_c   1.000
_cell.angle_alpha   90.00
_cell.angle_beta   90.00
_cell.angle_gamma   90.00
#
_symmetry.space_group_name_H-M   'P 1'
#
loop_
_entity.id
_entity.type
_entity.pdbx_description
1 polymer ?
#
loop_
_entity_poly.entity_id
_entity_poly.type
_entity_poly.pdbx_seq_one_letter_code
_entity_poly.pdbx_strand_id
1 'polypeptide(L)'
;MDYEFWKEIHARGGIPAVRTALDDLPEDMDAEEAGAAAEAALKVIEEDIARINARADRAEARARDLAEQTREVNEQLTEHAAGREADGA
;
A
#
# COMPACT_ATOMS: atom_id res chain seq x y z
N MET A 1 -1.81 1.72 -12.34
CA MET A 1 -0.79 2.77 -12.12
C MET A 1 -1.14 3.43 -10.80
N ASP A 2 -0.32 3.21 -9.77
CA ASP A 2 -0.58 3.64 -8.37
C ASP A 2 -0.23 5.11 -8.11
N TYR A 3 0.02 5.86 -9.18
CA TYR A 3 0.58 7.19 -9.12
C TYR A 3 -0.29 8.16 -8.33
N GLU A 4 -1.60 8.19 -8.56
CA GLU A 4 -2.50 9.11 -7.84
C GLU A 4 -2.58 8.78 -6.34
N PHE A 5 -2.52 7.50 -5.95
CA PHE A 5 -2.47 7.11 -4.53
C PHE A 5 -1.19 7.62 -3.87
N TRP A 6 -0.03 7.35 -4.48
CA TRP A 6 1.25 7.79 -3.92
C TRP A 6 1.42 9.30 -3.93
N LYS A 7 0.88 9.97 -4.96
CA LYS A 7 0.85 11.44 -5.06
C LYS A 7 -0.01 12.05 -3.96
N GLU A 8 -1.17 11.48 -3.65
CA GLU A 8 -2.02 11.95 -2.55
C GLU A 8 -1.31 11.81 -1.19
N ILE A 9 -0.75 10.62 -0.89
CA ILE A 9 0.02 10.39 0.34
C ILE A 9 1.19 11.37 0.46
N HIS A 10 1.93 11.57 -0.63
CA HIS A 10 3.07 12.48 -0.65
C HIS A 10 2.66 13.96 -0.52
N ALA A 11 1.50 14.34 -1.06
CA ALA A 11 0.96 15.69 -0.93
C ALA A 11 0.46 15.99 0.50
N ARG A 12 0.03 14.97 1.25
CA ARG A 12 -0.49 15.11 2.62
C ARG A 12 0.61 15.02 3.68
N GLY A 13 1.48 14.01 3.59
CA GLY A 13 2.47 13.69 4.63
C GLY A 13 3.91 13.58 4.13
N GLY A 14 4.16 13.87 2.85
CA GLY A 14 5.51 13.85 2.31
C GLY A 14 6.39 14.98 2.83
N ILE A 15 7.71 14.80 2.71
CA ILE A 15 8.71 15.79 3.16
C ILE A 15 8.39 17.22 2.67
N PRO A 16 7.96 17.45 1.40
CA PRO A 16 7.61 18.80 0.97
C PRO A 16 6.40 19.39 1.67
N ALA A 17 5.35 18.60 1.91
CA ALA A 17 4.16 19.05 2.63
C ALA A 17 4.50 19.44 4.07
N VAL A 18 5.34 18.64 4.74
CA VAL A 18 5.85 18.95 6.09
C VAL A 18 6.69 20.21 6.09
N ARG A 19 7.59 20.41 5.11
CA ARG A 19 8.41 21.62 5.03
C ARG A 19 7.58 22.88 4.80
N THR A 20 6.63 22.84 3.87
CA THR A 20 5.70 23.97 3.67
C THR A 20 4.90 24.26 4.93
N ALA A 21 4.37 23.24 5.61
CA ALA A 21 3.65 23.43 6.86
C ALA A 21 4.52 24.06 7.96
N LEU A 22 5.80 23.70 8.03
CA LEU A 22 6.75 24.31 8.97
C LEU A 22 7.11 25.75 8.60
N ASP A 23 7.25 26.06 7.31
CA ASP A 23 7.54 27.42 6.82
C ASP A 23 6.35 28.37 7.05
N ASP A 24 5.12 27.84 7.07
CA ASP A 24 3.88 28.59 7.31
C ASP A 24 3.56 28.76 8.81
N LEU A 25 4.36 28.19 9.73
CA LEU A 25 4.12 28.34 11.17
C LEU A 25 4.41 29.78 11.63
N PRO A 26 3.47 30.45 12.34
CA PRO A 26 3.75 31.72 12.99
C PRO A 26 4.90 31.62 14.00
N GLU A 27 5.83 32.58 13.96
CA GLU A 27 6.99 32.65 14.87
C GLU A 27 6.60 32.85 16.33
N ASP A 28 5.39 33.34 16.59
CA ASP A 28 4.82 33.62 17.91
C ASP A 28 3.78 32.58 18.37
N MET A 29 3.70 31.43 17.69
CA MET A 29 2.82 30.33 18.09
C MET A 29 3.11 29.88 19.52
N ASP A 30 2.06 29.79 20.35
CA ASP A 30 2.21 29.28 21.69
C ASP A 30 2.34 27.75 21.73
N ALA A 31 2.82 27.23 22.86
CA ALA A 31 3.11 25.80 23.00
C ALA A 31 1.84 24.91 22.95
N GLU A 32 0.67 25.46 23.28
CA GLU A 32 -0.60 24.71 23.27
C GLU A 32 -1.09 24.55 21.82
N GLU A 33 -1.07 25.62 21.04
CA GLU A 33 -1.39 25.60 19.61
C GLU A 33 -0.42 24.71 18.82
N ALA A 34 0.88 24.80 19.12
CA ALA A 34 1.89 23.92 18.52
C ALA A 34 1.65 22.44 18.87
N GLY A 35 1.24 22.15 20.11
CA GLY A 35 0.87 20.81 20.56
C GLY A 35 -0.34 20.25 19.81
N ALA A 36 -1.40 21.05 19.67
CA ALA A 36 -2.61 20.67 18.95
C ALA A 36 -2.33 20.43 17.45
N ALA A 37 -1.50 21.29 16.82
CA ALA A 37 -1.08 21.13 15.44
C ALA A 37 -0.26 19.84 15.23
N ALA A 38 0.63 19.52 16.16
CA ALA A 38 1.42 18.29 16.12
C ALA A 38 0.53 17.04 16.27
N GLU A 39 -0.44 17.04 17.18
CA GLU A 39 -1.38 15.93 17.36
C GLU A 39 -2.23 15.71 16.09
N ALA A 40 -2.71 16.78 15.47
CA ALA A 40 -3.45 16.71 14.20
C ALA A 40 -2.58 16.12 13.07
N ALA A 41 -1.31 16.54 12.97
CA ALA A 41 -0.37 16.02 11.98
C ALA A 41 -0.07 14.52 12.20
N LEU A 42 0.14 14.10 13.45
CA LEU A 42 0.36 12.69 13.79
C LEU A 42 -0.84 11.82 13.39
N LYS A 43 -2.06 12.29 13.62
CA LYS A 43 -3.28 11.58 13.22
C LYS A 43 -3.35 11.37 11.70
N VAL A 44 -2.99 12.39 10.91
CA VAL A 44 -2.94 12.26 9.44
C VAL A 44 -1.91 11.22 9.01
N ILE A 45 -0.74 11.20 9.64
CA ILE A 45 0.31 10.20 9.38
C ILE A 45 -0.18 8.79 9.73
N GLU A 46 -0.84 8.60 10.86
CA GLU A 46 -1.42 7.31 11.26
C GLU A 46 -2.46 6.81 10.26
N GLU A 47 -3.37 7.68 9.80
CA GLU A 47 -4.34 7.35 8.77
C GLU A 47 -3.68 6.92 7.46
N ASP A 48 -2.64 7.64 7.04
CA ASP A 48 -1.92 7.37 5.80
C ASP A 48 -1.13 6.05 5.89
N ILE A 49 -0.53 5.72 7.04
CA ILE A 49 0.08 4.40 7.32
C ILE A 49 -0.96 3.30 7.21
N ALA A 50 -2.14 3.47 7.81
CA ALA A 50 -3.21 2.48 7.74
C ALA A 50 -3.66 2.22 6.28
N ARG A 51 -3.76 3.27 5.45
CA ARG A 51 -4.08 3.14 4.03
C ARG A 51 -3.01 2.40 3.25
N ILE A 52 -1.73 2.67 3.53
CA ILE A 52 -0.60 1.98 2.90
C ILE A 52 -0.63 0.48 3.26
N ASN A 53 -0.83 0.14 4.52
CA ASN A 53 -0.89 -1.25 4.96
C ASN A 53 -2.08 -1.99 4.34
N ALA A 54 -3.28 -1.41 4.38
CA ALA A 54 -4.47 -2.00 3.73
C ALA A 54 -4.29 -2.17 2.21
N ARG A 55 -3.42 -1.37 1.58
CA ARG A 55 -3.03 -1.56 0.18
C ARG A 55 -2.06 -2.73 0.03
N ALA A 56 -1.05 -2.83 0.87
CA ALA A 56 -0.09 -3.93 0.88
C ALA A 56 -0.81 -5.27 1.09
N ASP A 57 -1.73 -5.35 2.05
CA ASP A 57 -2.52 -6.55 2.33
C ASP A 57 -3.33 -7.00 1.11
N ARG A 58 -3.94 -6.06 0.39
CA ARG A 58 -4.67 -6.35 -0.87
C ARG A 58 -3.75 -6.78 -2.00
N ALA A 59 -2.52 -6.30 -2.04
CA ALA A 59 -1.54 -6.74 -3.03
C ALA A 59 -1.07 -8.17 -2.70
N GLU A 60 -0.81 -8.46 -1.43
CA GLU A 60 -0.44 -9.79 -0.96
C GLU A 60 -1.56 -10.81 -1.19
N ALA A 61 -2.81 -10.47 -0.89
CA ALA A 61 -3.95 -11.34 -1.14
C ALA A 61 -4.08 -11.73 -2.63
N ARG A 62 -3.92 -10.75 -3.53
CA ARG A 62 -3.92 -11.00 -4.99
C ARG A 62 -2.74 -11.86 -5.43
N ALA A 63 -1.56 -11.67 -4.84
CA ALA A 63 -0.40 -12.50 -5.14
C ALA A 63 -0.60 -13.95 -4.70
N ARG A 64 -1.23 -14.17 -3.53
CA ARG A 64 -1.58 -15.52 -3.05
C ARG A 64 -2.59 -16.21 -3.95
N ASP A 65 -3.67 -15.51 -4.32
CA ASP A 65 -4.69 -16.01 -5.25
C ASP A 65 -4.10 -16.40 -6.61
N LEU A 66 -3.25 -15.54 -7.17
CA LEU A 66 -2.56 -15.85 -8.43
C LEU A 66 -1.62 -17.06 -8.31
N ALA A 67 -0.93 -17.21 -7.18
CA ALA A 67 -0.06 -18.35 -6.93
C ALA A 67 -0.85 -19.67 -6.82
N GLU A 68 -2.05 -19.63 -6.23
CA GLU A 68 -2.95 -20.77 -6.14
C GLU A 68 -3.49 -21.17 -7.52
N GLN A 69 -4.01 -20.21 -8.30
CA GLN A 69 -4.45 -20.47 -9.68
C GLN A 69 -3.33 -21.04 -10.55
N THR A 70 -2.11 -20.53 -10.39
CA THR A 70 -0.94 -21.05 -11.12
C THR A 70 -0.62 -22.50 -10.73
N ARG A 71 -0.80 -22.86 -9.45
CA ARG A 71 -0.61 -24.23 -8.99
C ARG A 71 -1.67 -25.16 -9.60
N GLU A 72 -2.94 -24.78 -9.56
CA GLU A 72 -4.04 -25.56 -10.14
C GLU A 72 -3.84 -25.80 -11.64
N VAL A 73 -3.46 -24.76 -12.38
CA VAL A 73 -3.17 -24.89 -13.82
C VAL A 73 -2.00 -25.85 -14.06
N ASN A 74 -0.93 -25.77 -13.26
CA ASN A 74 0.20 -26.69 -13.39
C ASN A 74 -0.19 -28.15 -13.08
N GLU A 75 -1.05 -28.38 -12.09
CA GLU A 75 -1.57 -29.71 -11.77
C GLU A 75 -2.39 -30.27 -12.94
N GLN A 76 -3.34 -29.49 -13.47
CA GLN A 76 -4.14 -29.88 -14.64
C GLN A 76 -3.28 -30.16 -15.89
N LEU A 77 -2.26 -29.35 -16.14
CA LEU A 77 -1.33 -29.56 -17.26
C LEU A 77 -0.53 -30.86 -17.08
N THR A 78 -0.08 -31.15 -15.85
CA THR A 78 0.66 -32.36 -15.52
C THR A 78 -0.22 -33.60 -15.70
N GLU A 79 -1.46 -33.58 -15.20
CA GLU A 79 -2.43 -34.65 -15.38
C GLU A 79 -2.76 -34.88 -16.86
N HIS A 80 -2.94 -33.81 -17.62
CA HIS A 80 -3.24 -33.92 -19.05
C HIS A 80 -2.04 -34.45 -19.86
N ALA A 81 -0.81 -34.12 -19.48
CA ALA A 81 0.40 -34.67 -20.08
C ALA A 81 0.54 -36.17 -19.77
N ALA A 82 0.33 -36.57 -18.50
CA ALA A 82 0.41 -37.97 -18.07
C ALA A 82 -0.68 -38.85 -18.72
N GLY A 83 -1.90 -38.33 -18.89
CA GLY A 83 -2.98 -39.02 -19.59
C GLY A 83 -2.70 -39.24 -21.09
N ARG A 84 -1.99 -38.30 -21.74
CA ARG A 84 -1.55 -38.46 -23.13
C ARG A 84 -0.46 -39.49 -23.32
N GLU A 85 0.42 -39.67 -22.35
CA GLU A 85 1.45 -40.73 -22.39
C GLU A 85 0.84 -42.13 -22.19
N ALA A 86 -0.27 -42.24 -21.45
CA ALA A 86 -0.98 -43.51 -21.24
C ALA A 86 -1.84 -43.96 -22.46
N ASP A 87 -2.44 -43.03 -23.20
CA ASP A 87 -3.23 -43.33 -24.41
C ASP A 87 -2.38 -43.55 -25.67
N GLY A 88 -1.08 -43.24 -25.61
CA GLY A 88 -0.11 -43.40 -26.71
C GLY A 88 0.75 -44.66 -26.66
N ALA A 89 0.53 -45.56 -25.69
CA ALA A 89 1.25 -46.81 -25.46
C ALA A 89 0.36 -48.04 -25.74
#